data_AF-A0A9R1CFF1-F1
#
_entry.id   AF-A0A9R1CFF1-F1
#
_cell.length_a   1.000
_cell.length_b   1.000
_cell.length_c   1.000
_cell.angle_alpha   90.00
_cell.angle_beta   90.00
_cell.angle_gamma   90.00
#
_symmetry.space_group_name_H-M   'P 1'
#
loop_
_entity.id
_entity.type
_entity.pdbx_description
1 polymer ?
#
loop_
_entity_poly.entity_id
_entity_poly.type
_entity_poly.pdbx_seq_one_letter_code
_entity_poly.pdbx_strand_id
1 'polypeptide(L)'
;MFPRQQLFTRLTKTPHLIRPILTTRHFRTTPFAMGDDQPKIITAYPELTDIKAQEQSLPGKDVDMDPLAEFTKLETWDDNGKPYLKEYAGNGKLKGKKAIVTGGDSGIGRAAAQMFAREGADVTIVYLPEEEEDAQRVKKAIEQDGQQCLTIAHDLMKADKAADVVKQHMDKFGKLDILVNNASKQIMSKSITDIDLENVESTFRSNILAMFALTKAAVPHLKRGSSIINTSSVTAFKGSVAMVDYASTKGAIVAYTRSLALQLAPQGIRVNGVCPGPVYTPLQPASRPADNMEGWSVGGPPLHGRASMPAEMGPAYVFLASSDANAMTGHFLHLNNGQWLG
;
A
#
# COMPACT_ATOMS: atom_id res chain seq x y z
N MET A 1 -68.54 -30.93 -25.72
CA MET A 1 -68.11 -31.40 -27.05
C MET A 1 -66.60 -31.63 -27.00
N PHE A 2 -66.15 -32.89 -27.08
CA PHE A 2 -64.74 -33.33 -27.26
C PHE A 2 -64.22 -32.98 -28.68
N PRO A 3 -62.93 -33.17 -29.08
CA PRO A 3 -61.83 -33.97 -28.46
C PRO A 3 -60.44 -33.25 -28.40
N ARG A 4 -59.50 -33.56 -27.48
CA ARG A 4 -58.49 -34.65 -27.43
C ARG A 4 -57.73 -35.00 -28.74
N GLN A 5 -56.42 -34.75 -28.76
CA GLN A 5 -55.43 -35.66 -29.37
C GLN A 5 -54.07 -35.58 -28.65
N GLN A 6 -53.56 -36.76 -28.29
CA GLN A 6 -52.23 -37.04 -27.74
C GLN A 6 -51.21 -37.18 -28.87
N LEU A 7 -49.92 -36.93 -28.60
CA LEU A 7 -48.84 -37.80 -29.07
C LEU A 7 -47.55 -37.59 -28.25
N PHE A 8 -47.21 -38.64 -27.49
CA PHE A 8 -45.89 -38.93 -26.94
C PHE A 8 -45.04 -39.60 -28.04
N THR A 9 -43.74 -39.30 -28.17
CA THR A 9 -42.61 -40.26 -27.98
C THR A 9 -41.22 -39.73 -28.39
N ARG A 10 -40.31 -39.76 -27.39
CA ARG A 10 -38.92 -40.31 -27.36
C ARG A 10 -37.80 -39.85 -28.33
N LEU A 11 -36.80 -39.20 -27.70
CA LEU A 11 -35.39 -39.61 -27.55
C LEU A 11 -34.58 -40.08 -28.78
N THR A 12 -33.55 -39.30 -29.11
CA THR A 12 -32.23 -39.84 -29.49
C THR A 12 -31.10 -39.08 -28.77
N LYS A 13 -30.21 -39.86 -28.15
CA LYS A 13 -28.97 -39.45 -27.48
C LYS A 13 -27.84 -39.38 -28.51
N THR A 14 -26.96 -38.38 -28.40
CA THR A 14 -25.60 -38.42 -28.96
C THR A 14 -24.62 -37.85 -27.92
N PRO A 15 -23.53 -38.55 -27.57
CA PRO A 15 -22.54 -38.06 -26.61
C PRO A 15 -21.38 -37.37 -27.34
N HIS A 16 -21.18 -36.07 -27.10
CA HIS A 16 -19.91 -35.44 -27.45
C HIS A 16 -18.99 -35.48 -26.23
N LEU A 17 -17.95 -36.32 -26.33
CA LEU A 17 -16.80 -36.32 -25.43
C LEU A 17 -16.12 -34.95 -25.49
N ILE A 18 -16.20 -34.20 -24.39
CA ILE A 18 -15.31 -33.06 -24.14
C ILE A 18 -14.14 -33.61 -23.32
N ARG A 19 -12.97 -33.75 -23.96
CA ARG A 19 -11.71 -34.01 -23.26
C ARG A 19 -11.24 -32.70 -22.60
N PRO A 20 -10.91 -32.68 -21.30
CA PRO A 20 -10.28 -31.51 -20.70
C PRO A 20 -8.81 -31.47 -21.15
N ILE A 21 -8.45 -30.44 -21.92
CA ILE A 21 -7.06 -30.08 -22.20
C ILE A 21 -6.55 -29.39 -20.93
N LEU A 22 -5.93 -30.17 -20.03
CA LEU A 22 -5.08 -29.64 -18.96
C LEU A 22 -3.76 -29.18 -19.60
N THR A 23 -3.73 -27.95 -20.11
CA THR A 23 -2.47 -27.25 -20.34
C THR A 23 -2.22 -26.33 -19.16
N THR A 24 -1.24 -26.70 -18.34
CA THR A 24 -0.63 -25.86 -17.31
C THR A 24 0.08 -24.68 -17.97
N ARG A 25 -0.67 -23.69 -18.46
CA ARG A 25 -0.10 -22.41 -18.87
C ARG A 25 0.29 -21.64 -17.61
N HIS A 26 1.60 -21.55 -17.39
CA HIS A 26 2.18 -20.63 -16.44
C HIS A 26 1.77 -19.22 -16.87
N PHE A 27 1.03 -18.52 -16.02
CA PHE A 27 0.67 -17.12 -16.26
C PHE A 27 1.92 -16.25 -16.07
N ARG A 28 2.73 -16.10 -17.12
CA ARG A 28 3.50 -14.87 -17.29
C ARG A 28 2.48 -13.80 -17.63
N THR A 29 2.34 -12.78 -16.79
CA THR A 29 1.76 -11.51 -17.24
C THR A 29 2.58 -11.10 -18.45
N THR A 30 2.00 -11.14 -19.65
CA THR A 30 2.71 -10.68 -20.85
C THR A 30 3.12 -9.24 -20.59
N PRO A 31 4.43 -8.92 -20.54
CA PRO A 31 4.87 -7.55 -20.60
C PRO A 31 4.32 -6.95 -21.89
N PHE A 32 4.24 -5.63 -21.98
CA PHE A 32 4.27 -5.01 -23.30
C PHE A 32 5.47 -5.62 -24.04
N ALA A 33 5.21 -6.45 -25.06
CA ALA A 33 6.26 -7.16 -25.79
C ALA A 33 7.00 -6.15 -26.67
N MET A 34 7.88 -5.38 -26.03
CA MET A 34 8.98 -4.69 -26.68
C MET A 34 10.01 -5.78 -27.01
N GLY A 35 10.48 -5.81 -28.27
CA GLY A 35 11.35 -6.86 -28.81
C GLY A 35 12.68 -7.05 -28.06
N ASP A 36 13.56 -7.88 -28.61
CA ASP A 36 14.82 -8.31 -27.97
C ASP A 36 15.79 -7.14 -27.62
N ASP A 37 15.53 -5.92 -28.11
CA ASP A 37 16.18 -4.68 -27.69
C ASP A 37 15.43 -4.01 -26.52
N GLN A 38 15.37 -4.66 -25.35
CA GLN A 38 14.85 -4.01 -24.14
C GLN A 38 15.76 -2.84 -23.77
N PRO A 39 15.25 -1.59 -23.70
CA PRO A 39 16.07 -0.46 -23.29
C PRO A 39 16.60 -0.71 -21.88
N LYS A 40 17.92 -0.54 -21.71
CA LYS A 40 18.59 -0.70 -20.41
C LYS A 40 17.88 0.16 -19.37
N ILE A 41 17.44 -0.44 -18.26
CA ILE A 41 16.87 0.31 -17.13
C ILE A 41 17.97 1.20 -16.54
N ILE A 42 17.75 2.52 -16.60
CA ILE A 42 18.66 3.52 -16.03
C ILE A 42 18.09 3.95 -14.69
N THR A 43 18.79 3.59 -13.61
CA THR A 43 18.35 3.87 -12.24
C THR A 43 19.54 3.88 -11.28
N ALA A 44 19.38 4.59 -10.16
CA ALA A 44 20.26 4.57 -9.00
C ALA A 44 19.93 3.42 -8.01
N TYR A 45 18.86 2.66 -8.25
CA TYR A 45 18.51 1.44 -7.50
C TYR A 45 18.78 0.19 -8.37
N PRO A 46 20.04 -0.20 -8.59
CA PRO A 46 20.38 -1.35 -9.44
C PRO A 46 19.71 -2.65 -8.95
N GLU A 47 19.41 -2.74 -7.65
CA GLU A 47 18.69 -3.83 -6.99
C GLU A 47 17.34 -4.15 -7.64
N LEU A 48 16.66 -3.13 -8.16
CA LEU A 48 15.33 -3.27 -8.76
C LEU A 48 15.37 -3.69 -10.23
N THR A 49 16.57 -3.91 -10.78
CA THR A 49 16.76 -4.36 -12.17
C THR A 49 16.93 -5.89 -12.29
N ASP A 50 17.18 -6.58 -11.17
CA ASP A 50 17.41 -8.02 -11.10
C ASP A 50 17.01 -8.56 -9.71
N ILE A 51 15.72 -8.44 -9.37
CA ILE A 51 15.17 -8.96 -8.11
C ILE A 51 15.22 -10.48 -8.13
N LYS A 52 15.77 -11.09 -7.07
CA LYS A 52 15.85 -12.55 -6.92
C LYS A 52 14.55 -13.14 -6.39
N ALA A 53 14.32 -14.40 -6.74
CA ALA A 53 13.24 -15.20 -6.18
C ALA A 53 13.35 -15.20 -4.65
N GLN A 54 12.26 -14.82 -3.99
CA GLN A 54 12.17 -14.77 -2.53
C GLN A 54 10.70 -14.81 -2.12
N GLU A 55 10.42 -15.43 -0.99
CA GLU A 55 9.07 -15.50 -0.42
C GLU A 55 9.14 -15.40 1.10
N GLN A 56 8.05 -14.92 1.68
CA GLN A 56 7.91 -14.78 3.13
C GLN A 56 6.49 -15.19 3.53
N SER A 57 6.26 -15.38 4.83
CA SER A 57 4.90 -15.46 5.37
C SER A 57 4.37 -14.07 5.68
N LEU A 58 3.06 -13.86 5.53
CA LEU A 58 2.42 -12.62 5.99
C LEU A 58 2.71 -12.38 7.48
N PRO A 59 2.98 -11.13 7.90
CA PRO A 59 2.93 -9.90 7.09
C PRO A 59 4.18 -9.61 6.23
N GLY A 60 5.27 -10.33 6.48
CA GLY A 60 6.60 -10.07 5.91
C GLY A 60 7.41 -9.09 6.76
N LYS A 61 8.73 -9.02 6.53
CA LYS A 61 9.66 -8.12 7.23
C LYS A 61 10.65 -7.49 6.25
N ASP A 62 11.00 -6.22 6.46
CA ASP A 62 12.05 -5.55 5.68
C ASP A 62 13.40 -6.22 5.92
N VAL A 63 13.66 -6.70 7.15
CA VAL A 63 14.93 -7.35 7.52
C VAL A 63 15.20 -8.63 6.73
N ASP A 64 14.13 -9.27 6.23
CA ASP A 64 14.17 -10.55 5.52
C ASP A 64 14.12 -10.36 3.99
N MET A 65 14.13 -9.12 3.50
CA MET A 65 14.21 -8.83 2.05
C MET A 65 15.64 -8.96 1.54
N ASP A 66 15.80 -9.51 0.34
CA ASP A 66 17.09 -9.56 -0.35
C ASP A 66 16.95 -9.12 -1.83
N PRO A 67 17.52 -7.97 -2.22
CA PRO A 67 18.23 -7.02 -1.36
C PRO A 67 17.30 -6.25 -0.41
N LEU A 68 17.88 -5.56 0.57
CA LEU A 68 17.13 -4.68 1.47
C LEU A 68 16.52 -3.49 0.70
N ALA A 69 15.32 -3.06 1.10
CA ALA A 69 14.68 -1.87 0.56
C ALA A 69 15.34 -0.57 1.06
N GLU A 70 15.21 0.49 0.27
CA GLU A 70 15.67 1.85 0.61
C GLU A 70 14.50 2.74 1.03
N PHE A 71 14.65 3.47 2.13
CA PHE A 71 13.56 4.20 2.80
C PHE A 71 13.75 5.71 2.82
N THR A 72 14.98 6.19 2.67
CA THR A 72 15.29 7.62 2.88
C THR A 72 16.15 8.24 1.79
N LYS A 73 16.88 7.46 0.98
CA LYS A 73 17.60 8.00 -0.17
C LYS A 73 16.73 8.00 -1.41
N LEU A 74 16.69 9.15 -2.09
CA LEU A 74 15.94 9.36 -3.33
C LEU A 74 16.87 9.30 -4.53
N GLU A 75 16.38 8.73 -5.63
CA GLU A 75 17.03 8.84 -6.93
C GLU A 75 16.99 10.28 -7.43
N THR A 76 18.15 10.79 -7.82
CA THR A 76 18.37 12.13 -8.39
C THR A 76 19.24 11.98 -9.64
N TRP A 77 19.21 12.97 -10.52
CA TRP A 77 19.93 12.97 -11.80
C TRP A 77 20.95 14.11 -11.83
N ASP A 78 22.13 13.86 -12.37
CA ASP A 78 23.11 14.92 -12.66
C ASP A 78 22.83 15.60 -14.02
N ASP A 79 23.62 16.63 -14.34
CA ASP A 79 23.48 17.39 -15.60
C ASP A 79 23.70 16.54 -16.86
N ASN A 80 24.30 15.34 -16.72
CA ASN A 80 24.52 14.39 -17.82
C ASN A 80 23.43 13.31 -17.89
N GLY A 81 22.39 13.39 -17.06
CA GLY A 81 21.34 12.38 -16.99
C GLY A 81 21.81 11.06 -16.38
N LYS A 82 22.85 11.07 -15.53
CA LYS A 82 23.26 9.90 -14.75
C LYS A 82 22.55 9.91 -13.39
N PRO A 83 21.88 8.81 -12.99
CA PRO A 83 21.19 8.74 -11.72
C PRO A 83 22.17 8.45 -10.56
N TYR A 84 21.86 8.99 -9.39
CA TYR A 84 22.54 8.69 -8.11
C TYR A 84 21.56 8.81 -6.93
N LEU A 85 21.89 8.17 -5.82
CA LEU A 85 21.08 8.24 -4.59
C LEU A 85 21.50 9.44 -3.74
N LYS A 86 20.52 10.23 -3.32
CA LYS A 86 20.69 11.39 -2.42
C LYS A 86 19.81 11.24 -1.20
N GLU A 87 20.40 11.41 -0.02
CA GLU A 87 19.68 11.36 1.25
C GLU A 87 18.57 12.43 1.31
N TYR A 88 17.36 12.05 1.75
CA TYR A 88 16.28 13.00 1.98
C TYR A 88 16.65 13.95 3.13
N ALA A 89 16.78 15.24 2.81
CA ALA A 89 17.05 16.27 3.79
C ALA A 89 15.74 17.02 4.13
N GLY A 90 15.27 16.88 5.37
CA GLY A 90 14.10 17.63 5.84
C GLY A 90 14.39 19.12 5.98
N ASN A 91 13.34 19.95 5.87
CA ASN A 91 13.43 21.41 6.01
C ASN A 91 12.43 21.99 7.02
N GLY A 92 11.92 21.14 7.92
CA GLY A 92 11.09 21.56 9.05
C GLY A 92 9.61 21.73 8.71
N LYS A 93 9.12 21.14 7.61
CA LYS A 93 7.72 21.25 7.17
C LYS A 93 6.71 20.75 8.20
N LEU A 94 7.13 19.83 9.06
CA LEU A 94 6.29 19.17 10.06
C LEU A 94 6.78 19.46 11.49
N LYS A 95 7.55 20.53 11.68
CA LYS A 95 8.14 20.87 12.97
C LYS A 95 7.08 20.92 14.09
N GLY A 96 7.28 20.10 15.12
CA GLY A 96 6.41 20.02 16.29
C GLY A 96 5.08 19.31 16.05
N LYS A 97 4.87 18.69 14.88
CA LYS A 97 3.70 17.86 14.60
C LYS A 97 3.81 16.50 15.30
N LYS A 98 2.66 15.89 15.60
CA LYS A 98 2.55 14.53 16.15
C LYS A 98 1.77 13.66 15.18
N ALA A 99 2.37 12.54 14.77
CA ALA A 99 1.82 11.66 13.75
C ALA A 99 1.54 10.25 14.28
N ILE A 100 0.49 9.60 13.80
CA ILE A 100 0.29 8.15 13.87
C ILE A 100 0.42 7.58 12.46
N VAL A 101 1.25 6.55 12.29
CA VAL A 101 1.44 5.82 11.01
C VAL A 101 1.21 4.33 11.25
N THR A 102 0.18 3.79 10.61
CA THR A 102 -0.10 2.34 10.65
C THR A 102 0.70 1.59 9.59
N GLY A 103 1.21 0.39 9.89
CA GLY A 103 2.21 -0.29 9.08
C GLY A 103 3.47 0.58 8.93
N GLY A 104 3.87 1.25 10.02
CA GLY A 104 4.99 2.19 10.05
C GLY A 104 6.35 1.53 10.36
N ASP A 105 6.33 0.24 10.66
CA ASP A 105 7.48 -0.64 10.88
C ASP A 105 8.25 -0.91 9.58
N SER A 106 7.56 -1.00 8.43
CA SER A 106 8.16 -1.44 7.18
C SER A 106 7.65 -0.71 5.93
N GLY A 107 8.33 -0.92 4.79
CA GLY A 107 7.91 -0.44 3.47
C GLY A 107 7.52 1.05 3.41
N ILE A 108 6.36 1.34 2.81
CA ILE A 108 5.90 2.72 2.55
C ILE A 108 5.64 3.50 3.85
N GLY A 109 5.08 2.84 4.86
CA GLY A 109 4.78 3.49 6.14
C GLY A 109 6.06 3.85 6.88
N ARG A 110 7.09 2.99 6.84
CA ARG A 110 8.43 3.31 7.34
C ARG A 110 9.04 4.52 6.65
N ALA A 111 9.01 4.57 5.31
CA ALA A 111 9.54 5.72 4.57
C ALA A 111 8.80 7.02 4.95
N ALA A 112 7.47 6.98 5.08
CA ALA A 112 6.68 8.12 5.54
C ALA A 112 7.05 8.53 6.99
N ALA A 113 7.16 7.57 7.91
CA ALA A 113 7.49 7.82 9.31
C ALA A 113 8.89 8.45 9.48
N GLN A 114 9.90 7.93 8.78
CA GLN A 114 11.26 8.47 8.82
C GLN A 114 11.33 9.88 8.19
N MET A 115 10.67 10.10 7.05
CA MET A 115 10.65 11.44 6.45
C MET A 115 9.84 12.44 7.28
N PHE A 116 8.78 12.01 7.98
CA PHE A 116 8.10 12.85 8.96
C PHE A 116 9.01 13.28 10.10
N ALA A 117 9.82 12.35 10.62
CA ALA A 117 10.79 12.64 11.66
C ALA A 117 11.84 13.67 11.19
N ARG A 118 12.39 13.48 9.98
CA ARG A 118 13.33 14.45 9.38
C ARG A 118 12.74 15.83 9.15
N GLU A 119 11.42 15.91 8.96
CA GLU A 119 10.68 17.17 8.88
C GLU A 119 10.29 17.76 10.25
N GLY A 120 10.68 17.11 11.35
CA GLY A 120 10.53 17.59 12.71
C GLY A 120 9.25 17.14 13.43
N ALA A 121 8.64 16.02 13.00
CA ALA A 121 7.48 15.44 13.68
C ALA A 121 7.88 14.28 14.61
N ASP A 122 7.24 14.19 15.77
CA ASP A 122 7.28 12.95 16.56
C ASP A 122 6.26 11.96 16.00
N VAL A 123 6.60 10.67 16.01
CA VAL A 123 5.83 9.65 15.29
C VAL A 123 5.46 8.49 16.20
N THR A 124 4.22 8.05 16.13
CA THR A 124 3.78 6.72 16.59
C THR A 124 3.68 5.79 15.41
N ILE A 125 4.32 4.63 15.48
CA ILE A 125 4.15 3.55 14.51
C ILE A 125 3.34 2.43 15.11
N VAL A 126 2.38 1.90 14.34
CA VAL A 126 1.50 0.80 14.73
C VAL A 126 1.70 -0.35 13.75
N TYR A 127 1.93 -1.56 14.26
CA TYR A 127 2.38 -2.71 13.47
C TYR A 127 1.97 -4.02 14.16
N LEU A 128 2.09 -5.17 13.51
CA LEU A 128 1.77 -6.46 14.13
C LEU A 128 2.93 -6.93 15.05
N PRO A 129 2.65 -7.61 16.18
CA PRO A 129 3.70 -8.05 17.11
C PRO A 129 4.85 -8.84 16.47
N GLU A 130 4.59 -9.57 15.40
CA GLU A 130 5.58 -10.33 14.65
C GLU A 130 6.65 -9.45 14.00
N GLU A 131 6.34 -8.18 13.71
CA GLU A 131 7.16 -7.18 13.02
C GLU A 131 8.01 -6.32 13.99
N GLU A 132 8.06 -6.67 15.28
CA GLU A 132 8.73 -5.89 16.34
C GLU A 132 10.19 -5.53 16.02
N GLU A 133 10.93 -6.43 15.37
CA GLU A 133 12.32 -6.15 14.99
C GLU A 133 12.43 -4.95 14.04
N ASP A 134 11.57 -4.88 13.02
CA ASP A 134 11.54 -3.77 12.08
C ASP A 134 11.11 -2.47 12.75
N ALA A 135 10.08 -2.55 13.60
CA ALA A 135 9.62 -1.40 14.37
C ALA A 135 10.74 -0.79 15.25
N GLN A 136 11.57 -1.61 15.89
CA GLN A 136 12.70 -1.12 16.68
C GLN A 136 13.79 -0.49 15.80
N ARG A 137 14.01 -0.97 14.58
CA ARG A 137 14.92 -0.34 13.60
C ARG A 137 14.40 1.04 13.17
N VAL A 138 13.10 1.15 12.91
CA VAL A 138 12.46 2.44 12.59
C VAL A 138 12.54 3.41 13.76
N LYS A 139 12.20 2.95 14.97
CA LYS A 139 12.31 3.75 16.19
C LYS A 139 13.70 4.34 16.35
N LYS A 140 14.74 3.50 16.26
CA LYS A 140 16.14 3.93 16.35
C LYS A 140 16.49 4.98 15.30
N ALA A 141 16.07 4.80 14.05
CA ALA A 141 16.33 5.76 12.99
C ALA A 141 15.63 7.11 13.23
N ILE A 142 14.39 7.11 13.70
CA ILE A 142 13.65 8.33 14.04
C ILE A 142 14.32 9.07 15.21
N GLU A 143 14.76 8.33 16.23
CA GLU A 143 15.49 8.90 17.38
C GLU A 143 16.86 9.47 16.98
N GLN A 144 17.54 8.87 16.00
CA GLN A 144 18.77 9.41 15.41
C GLN A 144 18.54 10.72 14.65
N ASP A 145 17.36 10.90 14.04
CA ASP A 145 16.93 12.15 13.42
C ASP A 145 16.41 13.19 14.45
N GLY A 146 16.55 12.90 15.76
CA GLY A 146 16.27 13.82 16.86
C GLY A 146 14.79 13.96 17.22
N GLN A 147 13.92 13.10 16.70
CA GLN A 147 12.49 13.06 17.07
C GLN A 147 12.19 11.86 17.97
N GLN A 148 11.05 11.89 18.64
CA GLN A 148 10.58 10.78 19.47
C GLN A 148 9.78 9.79 18.64
N CYS A 149 9.95 8.50 18.92
CA CYS A 149 9.13 7.44 18.34
C CYS A 149 8.45 6.60 19.42
N LEU A 150 7.12 6.47 19.33
CA LEU A 150 6.32 5.52 20.09
C LEU A 150 6.00 4.31 19.22
N THR A 151 6.32 3.11 19.68
CA THR A 151 6.04 1.86 18.99
C THR A 151 4.85 1.17 19.64
N ILE A 152 3.84 0.77 18.86
CA ILE A 152 2.65 0.07 19.35
C ILE A 152 2.43 -1.20 18.52
N ALA A 153 2.81 -2.34 19.08
CA ALA A 153 2.49 -3.66 18.54
C ALA A 153 1.01 -3.98 18.77
N HIS A 154 0.20 -3.91 17.71
CA HIS A 154 -1.24 -4.09 17.77
C HIS A 154 -1.88 -4.55 16.45
N ASP A 155 -2.71 -5.59 16.55
CA ASP A 155 -3.57 -6.03 15.46
C ASP A 155 -4.82 -5.13 15.34
N LEU A 156 -4.80 -4.23 14.37
CA LEU A 156 -5.89 -3.28 14.11
C LEU A 156 -7.18 -3.93 13.58
N MET A 157 -7.17 -5.24 13.24
CA MET A 157 -8.40 -5.97 12.94
C MET A 157 -9.32 -6.09 14.16
N LYS A 158 -8.78 -5.90 15.37
CA LYS A 158 -9.52 -5.83 16.64
C LYS A 158 -10.01 -4.40 16.87
N ALA A 159 -11.10 -4.05 16.19
CA ALA A 159 -11.63 -2.69 16.12
C ALA A 159 -11.98 -2.06 17.49
N ASP A 160 -12.32 -2.88 18.49
CA ASP A 160 -12.56 -2.47 19.87
C ASP A 160 -11.35 -1.81 20.54
N LYS A 161 -10.15 -2.08 20.01
CA LYS A 161 -8.88 -1.60 20.57
C LYS A 161 -8.23 -0.47 19.78
N ALA A 162 -8.83 -0.01 18.68
CA ALA A 162 -8.33 1.14 17.94
C ALA A 162 -8.27 2.42 18.81
N ALA A 163 -9.16 2.54 19.80
CA ALA A 163 -9.15 3.63 20.79
C ALA A 163 -7.91 3.58 21.71
N ASP A 164 -7.38 2.39 22.00
CA ASP A 164 -6.20 2.22 22.86
C ASP A 164 -4.94 2.77 22.18
N VAL A 165 -4.84 2.62 20.85
CA VAL A 165 -3.75 3.21 20.05
C VAL A 165 -3.75 4.72 20.17
N VAL A 166 -4.92 5.35 19.95
CA VAL A 166 -5.06 6.81 20.05
C VAL A 166 -4.82 7.28 21.48
N LYS A 167 -5.32 6.55 22.48
CA LYS A 167 -5.08 6.85 23.89
C LYS A 167 -3.59 6.85 24.21
N GLN A 168 -2.85 5.81 23.84
CA GLN A 168 -1.40 5.73 24.08
C GLN A 168 -0.63 6.86 23.39
N HIS A 169 -1.01 7.21 22.15
CA HIS A 169 -0.43 8.36 21.45
C HIS A 169 -0.69 9.66 22.22
N MET A 170 -1.93 9.88 22.66
CA MET A 170 -2.31 11.07 23.42
C MET A 170 -1.65 11.13 24.80
N ASP A 171 -1.50 10.00 25.48
CA ASP A 171 -0.78 9.92 26.77
C ASP A 171 0.70 10.30 26.61
N LYS A 172 1.33 9.89 25.49
CA LYS A 172 2.75 10.18 25.20
C LYS A 172 2.99 11.61 24.71
N PHE A 173 2.16 12.10 23.79
CA PHE A 173 2.43 13.34 23.05
C PHE A 173 1.45 14.48 23.33
N GLY A 174 0.30 14.20 23.96
CA GLY A 174 -0.73 15.19 24.32
C GLY A 174 -1.45 15.82 23.12
N LYS A 175 -1.15 15.38 21.90
CA LYS A 175 -1.58 16.02 20.65
C LYS A 175 -1.50 15.02 19.50
N LEU A 176 -2.43 15.12 18.56
CA LEU A 176 -2.41 14.42 17.28
C LEU A 176 -2.65 15.45 16.15
N ASP A 177 -1.76 15.50 15.16
CA ASP A 177 -1.89 16.38 13.98
C ASP A 177 -2.06 15.61 12.67
N ILE A 178 -1.46 14.41 12.58
CA ILE A 178 -1.37 13.64 11.34
C ILE A 178 -1.77 12.20 11.61
N LEU A 179 -2.72 11.67 10.83
CA LEU A 179 -3.07 10.25 10.84
C LEU A 179 -2.79 9.64 9.46
N VAL A 180 -1.99 8.58 9.41
CA VAL A 180 -1.73 7.81 8.20
C VAL A 180 -2.29 6.40 8.32
N ASN A 181 -3.35 6.12 7.55
CA ASN A 181 -3.91 4.79 7.39
C ASN A 181 -3.22 4.09 6.21
N ASN A 182 -2.15 3.35 6.51
CA ASN A 182 -1.28 2.71 5.54
C ASN A 182 -1.25 1.17 5.68
N ALA A 183 -1.44 0.63 6.88
CA ALA A 183 -1.47 -0.82 7.11
C ALA A 183 -2.45 -1.51 6.16
N SER A 184 -2.03 -2.64 5.58
CA SER A 184 -2.81 -3.34 4.58
C SER A 184 -2.45 -4.82 4.54
N LYS A 185 -3.44 -5.66 4.26
CA LYS A 185 -3.30 -7.07 3.91
C LYS A 185 -3.64 -7.27 2.43
N GLN A 186 -2.93 -8.17 1.76
CA GLN A 186 -3.27 -8.64 0.41
C GLN A 186 -2.99 -10.14 0.30
N ILE A 187 -3.90 -10.86 -0.36
CA ILE A 187 -3.77 -12.29 -0.64
C ILE A 187 -4.06 -12.48 -2.13
N MET A 188 -3.20 -13.23 -2.83
CA MET A 188 -3.40 -13.52 -4.24
C MET A 188 -4.34 -14.72 -4.43
N SER A 189 -5.24 -14.60 -5.41
CA SER A 189 -6.03 -15.73 -5.91
C SER A 189 -6.07 -15.71 -7.44
N LYS A 190 -5.98 -16.89 -8.05
CA LYS A 190 -5.92 -17.03 -9.52
C LYS A 190 -7.30 -16.97 -10.18
N SER A 191 -8.37 -17.22 -9.43
CA SER A 191 -9.75 -17.25 -9.92
C SER A 191 -10.71 -16.78 -8.83
N ILE A 192 -11.77 -16.09 -9.24
CA ILE A 192 -12.89 -15.71 -8.35
C ILE A 192 -13.52 -16.93 -7.67
N THR A 193 -13.51 -18.10 -8.33
CA THR A 193 -14.06 -19.36 -7.80
C THR A 193 -13.21 -19.96 -6.68
N ASP A 194 -11.94 -19.56 -6.59
CA ASP A 194 -10.97 -20.12 -5.64
C ASP A 194 -10.77 -19.17 -4.46
N ILE A 195 -11.41 -17.98 -4.48
CA ILE A 195 -11.34 -17.03 -3.38
C ILE A 195 -12.10 -17.61 -2.18
N ASP A 196 -11.37 -17.79 -1.10
CA ASP A 196 -11.93 -18.05 0.22
C ASP A 196 -12.57 -16.77 0.77
N LEU A 197 -13.86 -16.84 1.14
CA LEU A 197 -14.60 -15.70 1.69
C LEU A 197 -14.08 -15.27 3.07
N GLU A 198 -13.45 -16.16 3.84
CA GLU A 198 -12.80 -15.77 5.10
C GLU A 198 -11.59 -14.86 4.83
N ASN A 199 -10.86 -15.11 3.75
CA ASN A 199 -9.79 -14.22 3.30
C ASN A 199 -10.35 -12.87 2.81
N VAL A 200 -11.47 -12.86 2.10
CA VAL A 200 -12.14 -11.60 1.71
C VAL A 200 -12.53 -10.79 2.95
N GLU A 201 -13.19 -11.41 3.93
CA GLU A 201 -13.57 -10.74 5.17
C GLU A 201 -12.33 -10.21 5.90
N SER A 202 -11.28 -11.02 6.01
CA SER A 202 -10.03 -10.62 6.64
C SER A 202 -9.37 -9.43 5.94
N THR A 203 -9.33 -9.42 4.60
CA THR A 203 -8.81 -8.31 3.80
C THR A 203 -9.63 -7.04 4.03
N PHE A 204 -10.96 -7.11 4.08
CA PHE A 204 -11.82 -5.96 4.39
C PHE A 204 -11.68 -5.48 5.83
N ARG A 205 -11.53 -6.40 6.78
CA ARG A 205 -11.34 -6.07 8.20
C ARG A 205 -10.03 -5.32 8.41
N SER A 206 -8.95 -5.80 7.80
CA SER A 206 -7.64 -5.15 7.85
C SER A 206 -7.60 -3.81 7.10
N ASN A 207 -8.16 -3.74 5.88
CA ASN A 207 -7.92 -2.58 5.00
C ASN A 207 -8.97 -1.48 5.17
N ILE A 208 -10.19 -1.82 5.63
CA ILE A 208 -11.32 -0.90 5.72
C ILE A 208 -11.79 -0.75 7.16
N LEU A 209 -12.21 -1.83 7.82
CA LEU A 209 -12.84 -1.70 9.15
C LEU A 209 -11.86 -1.15 10.20
N ALA A 210 -10.60 -1.60 10.16
CA ALA A 210 -9.51 -1.05 10.97
C ALA A 210 -9.33 0.46 10.74
N MET A 211 -9.30 0.90 9.48
CA MET A 211 -9.18 2.31 9.11
C MET A 211 -10.35 3.15 9.64
N PHE A 212 -11.58 2.65 9.52
CA PHE A 212 -12.76 3.31 10.10
C PHE A 212 -12.66 3.41 11.62
N ALA A 213 -12.30 2.32 12.30
CA ALA A 213 -12.21 2.27 13.76
C ALA A 213 -11.15 3.25 14.29
N LEU A 214 -9.95 3.23 13.71
CA LEU A 214 -8.86 4.13 14.10
C LEU A 214 -9.19 5.59 13.80
N THR A 215 -9.72 5.88 12.61
CA THR A 215 -10.11 7.25 12.25
C THR A 215 -11.20 7.78 13.16
N LYS A 216 -12.23 6.96 13.46
CA LYS A 216 -13.31 7.32 14.40
C LYS A 216 -12.76 7.67 15.78
N ALA A 217 -11.78 6.92 16.27
CA ALA A 217 -11.14 7.20 17.56
C ALA A 217 -10.23 8.44 17.51
N ALA A 218 -9.57 8.71 16.38
CA ALA A 218 -8.63 9.81 16.21
C ALA A 218 -9.30 11.18 16.02
N VAL A 219 -10.41 11.25 15.26
CA VAL A 219 -11.07 12.52 14.89
C VAL A 219 -11.37 13.46 16.07
N PRO A 220 -11.83 12.98 17.25
CA PRO A 220 -12.03 13.84 18.42
C PRO A 220 -10.77 14.59 18.90
N HIS A 221 -9.57 14.12 18.55
CA HIS A 221 -8.30 14.72 18.94
C HIS A 221 -7.66 15.58 17.85
N LEU A 222 -8.17 15.50 16.61
CA LEU A 222 -7.71 16.30 15.49
C LEU A 222 -8.27 17.73 15.58
N LYS A 223 -7.45 18.70 15.20
CA LYS A 223 -7.81 20.13 15.19
C LYS A 223 -7.78 20.70 13.77
N ARG A 224 -8.34 21.89 13.56
CA ARG A 224 -8.16 22.65 12.31
C ARG A 224 -6.67 22.71 11.92
N GLY A 225 -6.37 22.36 10.68
CA GLY A 225 -5.01 22.22 10.16
C GLY A 225 -4.39 20.83 10.30
N SER A 226 -5.14 19.84 10.83
CA SER A 226 -4.72 18.43 10.84
C SER A 226 -4.92 17.77 9.47
N SER A 227 -4.20 16.67 9.25
CA SER A 227 -4.23 15.91 7.99
C SER A 227 -4.45 14.42 8.23
N ILE A 228 -5.35 13.82 7.47
CA ILE A 228 -5.52 12.37 7.36
C ILE A 228 -5.05 11.96 5.96
N ILE A 229 -4.20 10.93 5.89
CA ILE A 229 -3.66 10.40 4.65
C ILE A 229 -3.95 8.90 4.59
N ASN A 230 -4.62 8.45 3.52
CA ASN A 230 -4.97 7.04 3.34
C ASN A 230 -4.22 6.43 2.16
N THR A 231 -3.61 5.26 2.35
CA THR A 231 -2.89 4.54 1.29
C THR A 231 -3.84 3.64 0.52
N SER A 232 -4.21 4.07 -0.69
CA SER A 232 -4.95 3.23 -1.65
C SER A 232 -3.95 2.42 -2.50
N SER A 233 -4.22 2.25 -3.81
CA SER A 233 -3.33 1.59 -4.75
C SER A 233 -3.78 1.90 -6.18
N VAL A 234 -2.86 1.78 -7.14
CA VAL A 234 -3.18 1.77 -8.57
C VAL A 234 -4.23 0.70 -8.92
N THR A 235 -4.34 -0.40 -8.16
CA THR A 235 -5.33 -1.46 -8.39
C THR A 235 -6.77 -0.98 -8.23
N ALA A 236 -7.01 0.10 -7.47
CA ALA A 236 -8.34 0.71 -7.35
C ALA A 236 -8.83 1.32 -8.68
N PHE A 237 -7.90 1.69 -9.56
CA PHE A 237 -8.20 2.40 -10.81
C PHE A 237 -7.94 1.54 -12.05
N LYS A 238 -6.86 0.76 -12.02
CA LYS A 238 -6.47 -0.16 -13.11
C LYS A 238 -7.13 -1.54 -12.99
N GLY A 239 -7.57 -1.93 -11.81
CA GLY A 239 -7.95 -3.30 -11.48
C GLY A 239 -6.75 -4.22 -11.23
N SER A 240 -7.03 -5.47 -10.85
CA SER A 240 -6.05 -6.54 -10.72
C SER A 240 -6.71 -7.89 -10.98
N VAL A 241 -6.14 -8.69 -11.87
CA VAL A 241 -6.67 -10.04 -12.19
C VAL A 241 -6.52 -10.99 -11.00
N ALA A 242 -5.45 -10.85 -10.22
CA ALA A 242 -5.10 -11.82 -9.18
C ALA A 242 -5.47 -11.38 -7.75
N MET A 243 -6.12 -10.22 -7.59
CA MET A 243 -6.34 -9.59 -6.28
C MET A 243 -7.66 -8.80 -6.27
N VAL A 244 -8.78 -9.48 -6.57
CA VAL A 244 -10.10 -8.85 -6.69
C VAL A 244 -10.60 -8.26 -5.37
N ASP A 245 -10.45 -8.99 -4.28
CA ASP A 245 -10.82 -8.57 -2.91
C ASP A 245 -9.99 -7.36 -2.46
N TYR A 246 -8.66 -7.43 -2.59
CA TYR A 246 -7.77 -6.33 -2.30
C TYR A 246 -8.08 -5.09 -3.14
N ALA A 247 -8.21 -5.22 -4.47
CA ALA A 247 -8.56 -4.10 -5.34
C ALA A 247 -9.91 -3.46 -4.94
N SER A 248 -10.88 -4.29 -4.52
CA SER A 248 -12.17 -3.81 -4.00
C SER A 248 -11.98 -2.98 -2.72
N THR A 249 -11.13 -3.42 -1.79
CA THR A 249 -10.79 -2.59 -0.62
C THR A 249 -10.09 -1.29 -1.01
N LYS A 250 -9.16 -1.31 -1.95
CA LYS A 250 -8.48 -0.08 -2.38
C LYS A 250 -9.44 0.90 -3.07
N GLY A 251 -10.44 0.41 -3.81
CA GLY A 251 -11.57 1.21 -4.30
C GLY A 251 -12.44 1.78 -3.17
N ALA A 252 -12.74 0.99 -2.14
CA ALA A 252 -13.46 1.47 -0.96
C ALA A 252 -12.69 2.56 -0.20
N ILE A 253 -11.35 2.49 -0.12
CA ILE A 253 -10.50 3.56 0.45
C ILE A 253 -10.64 4.86 -0.36
N VAL A 254 -10.75 4.78 -1.69
CA VAL A 254 -10.96 5.97 -2.54
C VAL A 254 -12.28 6.65 -2.22
N ALA A 255 -13.38 5.89 -2.16
CA ALA A 255 -14.68 6.41 -1.79
C ALA A 255 -14.69 6.98 -0.36
N TYR A 256 -14.14 6.23 0.59
CA TYR A 256 -14.02 6.64 2.00
C TYR A 256 -13.28 7.97 2.16
N THR A 257 -12.11 8.11 1.53
CA THR A 257 -11.29 9.33 1.59
C THR A 257 -12.07 10.54 1.10
N ARG A 258 -12.76 10.42 -0.04
CA ARG A 258 -13.56 11.50 -0.62
C ARG A 258 -14.75 11.88 0.26
N SER A 259 -15.50 10.91 0.75
CA SER A 259 -16.65 11.16 1.62
C SER A 259 -16.23 11.77 2.96
N LEU A 260 -15.16 11.26 3.57
CA LEU A 260 -14.66 11.79 4.84
C LEU A 260 -14.06 13.19 4.68
N ALA A 261 -13.40 13.47 3.55
CA ALA A 261 -12.91 14.82 3.22
C ALA A 261 -14.05 15.85 3.25
N LEU A 262 -15.18 15.54 2.64
CA LEU A 262 -16.35 16.43 2.63
C LEU A 262 -16.91 16.63 4.04
N GLN A 263 -16.97 15.55 4.83
CA GLN A 263 -17.49 15.60 6.20
C GLN A 263 -16.60 16.43 7.15
N LEU A 264 -15.28 16.34 7.00
CA LEU A 264 -14.32 16.98 7.91
C LEU A 264 -13.82 18.35 7.42
N ALA A 265 -14.08 18.72 6.16
CA ALA A 265 -13.69 20.02 5.60
C ALA A 265 -14.21 21.23 6.40
N PRO A 266 -15.48 21.29 6.89
CA PRO A 266 -15.93 22.40 7.74
C PRO A 266 -15.12 22.57 9.03
N GLN A 267 -14.58 21.47 9.57
CA GLN A 267 -13.71 21.46 10.75
C GLN A 267 -12.25 21.86 10.42
N GLY A 268 -11.94 22.04 9.13
CA GLY A 268 -10.60 22.37 8.65
C GLY A 268 -9.60 21.22 8.76
N ILE A 269 -10.08 19.98 8.73
CA ILE A 269 -9.24 18.77 8.67
C ILE A 269 -9.23 18.28 7.23
N ARG A 270 -8.04 18.10 6.67
CA ARG A 270 -7.86 17.62 5.30
C ARG A 270 -7.80 16.10 5.30
N VAL A 271 -8.40 15.46 4.29
CA VAL A 271 -8.34 14.01 4.10
C VAL A 271 -7.95 13.73 2.66
N ASN A 272 -6.76 13.21 2.44
CA ASN A 272 -6.24 12.89 1.11
C ASN A 272 -5.72 11.46 1.08
N GLY A 273 -5.21 11.02 -0.06
CA GLY A 273 -4.56 9.73 -0.16
C GLY A 273 -3.41 9.68 -1.14
N VAL A 274 -2.69 8.57 -1.06
CA VAL A 274 -1.62 8.19 -1.99
C VAL A 274 -2.05 6.90 -2.69
N CYS A 275 -1.81 6.82 -4.00
CA CYS A 275 -2.07 5.67 -4.84
C CYS A 275 -0.76 5.12 -5.40
N PRO A 276 -0.05 4.25 -4.65
CA PRO A 276 1.17 3.63 -5.13
C PRO A 276 0.91 2.67 -6.29
N GLY A 277 1.88 2.58 -7.21
CA GLY A 277 2.03 1.46 -8.14
C GLY A 277 2.73 0.26 -7.50
N PRO A 278 3.57 -0.49 -8.25
CA PRO A 278 4.41 -1.51 -7.66
C PRO A 278 5.52 -0.86 -6.84
N VAL A 279 5.56 -1.15 -5.55
CA VAL A 279 6.60 -0.71 -4.63
C VAL A 279 7.25 -1.94 -4.00
N TYR A 280 8.58 -1.97 -3.96
CA TYR A 280 9.36 -3.05 -3.38
C TYR A 280 9.27 -2.99 -1.85
N THR A 281 8.38 -3.82 -1.29
CA THR A 281 8.08 -3.91 0.16
C THR A 281 7.91 -5.38 0.56
N PRO A 282 7.98 -5.72 1.86
CA PRO A 282 7.81 -7.10 2.34
C PRO A 282 6.44 -7.70 2.01
N LEU A 283 5.43 -6.86 1.82
CA LEU A 283 4.10 -7.28 1.39
C LEU A 283 4.14 -8.05 0.06
N GLN A 284 5.10 -7.77 -0.82
CA GLN A 284 5.21 -8.44 -2.12
C GLN A 284 5.65 -9.91 -1.98
N PRO A 285 6.82 -10.24 -1.42
CA PRO A 285 7.22 -11.63 -1.22
C PRO A 285 6.35 -12.36 -0.18
N ALA A 286 5.67 -11.65 0.72
CA ALA A 286 4.74 -12.26 1.66
C ALA A 286 3.40 -12.69 1.03
N SER A 287 3.09 -12.22 -0.18
CA SER A 287 1.83 -12.51 -0.89
C SER A 287 2.01 -13.19 -2.24
N ARG A 288 3.26 -13.41 -2.65
CA ARG A 288 3.65 -13.99 -3.93
C ARG A 288 4.54 -15.20 -3.70
N PRO A 289 4.37 -16.28 -4.47
CA PRO A 289 5.38 -17.34 -4.54
C PRO A 289 6.74 -16.80 -4.98
N ALA A 290 7.83 -17.43 -4.56
CA ALA A 290 9.20 -16.98 -4.86
C ALA A 290 9.44 -16.73 -6.36
N ASP A 291 8.99 -17.62 -7.23
CA ASP A 291 9.15 -17.50 -8.70
C ASP A 291 8.47 -16.26 -9.30
N ASN A 292 7.43 -15.73 -8.64
CA ASN A 292 6.75 -14.51 -9.07
C ASN A 292 7.51 -13.23 -8.64
N MET A 293 8.47 -13.35 -7.72
CA MET A 293 9.35 -12.26 -7.30
C MET A 293 10.58 -12.11 -8.19
N GLU A 294 11.03 -13.18 -8.85
CA GLU A 294 12.16 -13.12 -9.78
C GLU A 294 11.88 -12.15 -10.94
N GLY A 295 12.71 -11.12 -11.09
CA GLY A 295 12.51 -10.07 -12.09
C GLY A 295 11.21 -9.27 -11.93
N TRP A 296 10.61 -9.26 -10.72
CA TRP A 296 9.31 -8.63 -10.51
C TRP A 296 9.29 -7.15 -10.91
N SER A 297 8.32 -6.78 -11.74
CA SER A 297 8.14 -5.43 -12.31
C SER A 297 9.26 -4.91 -13.22
N VAL A 298 10.30 -5.69 -13.53
CA VAL A 298 11.34 -5.34 -14.51
C VAL A 298 10.71 -5.28 -15.91
N GLY A 299 10.92 -4.16 -16.63
CA GLY A 299 10.31 -3.87 -17.94
C GLY A 299 8.81 -3.56 -17.89
N GLY A 300 8.18 -3.52 -16.71
CA GLY A 300 6.73 -3.36 -16.58
C GLY A 300 6.25 -1.90 -16.55
N PRO A 301 6.64 -1.10 -15.54
CA PRO A 301 6.17 0.29 -15.41
C PRO A 301 6.78 1.26 -16.45
N PRO A 302 5.99 2.14 -17.09
CA PRO A 302 6.47 3.02 -18.18
C PRO A 302 7.62 3.98 -17.86
N LEU A 303 7.61 4.66 -16.69
CA LEU A 303 8.55 5.76 -16.44
C LEU A 303 10.00 5.31 -16.21
N HIS A 304 10.18 4.21 -15.46
CA HIS A 304 11.50 3.73 -15.05
C HIS A 304 11.77 2.27 -15.43
N GLY A 305 10.80 1.54 -15.99
CA GLY A 305 10.95 0.12 -16.29
C GLY A 305 11.16 -0.76 -15.06
N ARG A 306 10.92 -0.26 -13.84
CA ARG A 306 11.08 -0.98 -12.57
C ARG A 306 9.99 -0.61 -11.56
N ALA A 307 9.86 -1.43 -10.51
CA ALA A 307 9.14 -1.03 -9.31
C ALA A 307 9.74 0.24 -8.69
N SER A 308 8.99 0.90 -7.82
CA SER A 308 9.51 1.96 -6.97
C SER A 308 10.12 1.42 -5.69
N MET A 309 11.07 2.15 -5.11
CA MET A 309 11.48 1.97 -3.72
C MET A 309 10.49 2.66 -2.77
N PRO A 310 10.38 2.20 -1.50
CA PRO A 310 9.61 2.90 -0.47
C PRO A 310 10.01 4.37 -0.30
N ALA A 311 11.31 4.68 -0.38
CA ALA A 311 11.82 6.05 -0.31
C ALA A 311 11.12 7.00 -1.29
N GLU A 312 10.82 6.53 -2.50
CA GLU A 312 10.17 7.35 -3.54
C GLU A 312 8.72 7.72 -3.21
N MET A 313 8.11 7.08 -2.20
CA MET A 313 6.75 7.38 -1.73
C MET A 313 6.71 8.45 -0.63
N GLY A 314 7.70 8.46 0.27
CA GLY A 314 7.72 9.31 1.46
C GLY A 314 7.47 10.81 1.21
N PRO A 315 8.05 11.45 0.17
CA PRO A 315 7.85 12.87 -0.10
C PRO A 315 6.38 13.26 -0.35
N ALA A 316 5.58 12.36 -0.94
CA ALA A 316 4.15 12.60 -1.14
C ALA A 316 3.39 12.67 0.18
N TYR A 317 3.74 11.83 1.16
CA TYR A 317 3.16 11.89 2.50
C TYR A 317 3.54 13.19 3.20
N VAL A 318 4.80 13.63 3.10
CA VAL A 318 5.26 14.91 3.68
C VAL A 318 4.45 16.07 3.11
N PHE A 319 4.31 16.14 1.78
CA PHE A 319 3.52 17.17 1.11
C PHE A 319 2.07 17.17 1.59
N LEU A 320 1.40 16.01 1.62
CA LEU A 320 0.01 15.91 2.05
C LEU A 320 -0.18 16.22 3.54
N ALA A 321 0.83 15.98 4.38
CA ALA A 321 0.81 16.30 5.81
C ALA A 321 1.08 17.79 6.09
N SER A 322 1.86 18.47 5.25
CA SER A 322 2.30 19.85 5.48
C SER A 322 1.27 20.91 5.04
N SER A 323 1.61 22.18 5.28
CA SER A 323 0.87 23.33 4.76
C SER A 323 0.95 23.49 3.24
N ASP A 324 1.86 22.79 2.56
CA ASP A 324 1.99 22.88 1.11
C ASP A 324 0.74 22.35 0.40
N ALA A 325 0.04 21.40 1.03
CA ALA A 325 -1.23 20.84 0.56
C ALA A 325 -2.46 21.51 1.20
N ASN A 326 -2.36 22.75 1.71
CA ASN A 326 -3.45 23.39 2.46
C ASN A 326 -4.76 23.54 1.65
N ALA A 327 -4.67 23.68 0.32
CA ALA A 327 -5.81 23.78 -0.58
C ALA A 327 -6.32 22.41 -1.09
N MET A 328 -5.78 21.29 -0.61
CA MET A 328 -6.11 19.94 -1.09
C MET A 328 -6.85 19.12 -0.04
N THR A 329 -8.04 18.64 -0.37
CA THR A 329 -8.78 17.62 0.40
C THR A 329 -9.62 16.77 -0.57
N GLY A 330 -9.76 15.48 -0.31
CA GLY A 330 -10.46 14.52 -1.17
C GLY A 330 -9.67 14.04 -2.38
N HIS A 331 -8.39 14.38 -2.48
CA HIS A 331 -7.54 14.07 -3.63
C HIS A 331 -6.59 12.90 -3.39
N PHE A 332 -6.09 12.34 -4.49
CA PHE A 332 -5.09 11.29 -4.50
C PHE A 332 -3.86 11.71 -5.32
N LEU A 333 -2.67 11.44 -4.79
CA LEU A 333 -1.43 11.50 -5.55
C LEU A 333 -1.10 10.11 -6.10
N HIS A 334 -0.93 10.00 -7.42
CA HIS A 334 -0.66 8.74 -8.09
C HIS A 334 0.84 8.58 -8.34
N LEU A 335 1.51 7.81 -7.48
CA LEU A 335 2.93 7.49 -7.58
C LEU A 335 3.08 6.06 -8.08
N ASN A 336 2.91 5.90 -9.40
CA ASN A 336 2.71 4.57 -10.01
C ASN A 336 3.57 4.29 -11.24
N ASN A 337 4.63 5.10 -11.47
CA ASN A 337 5.53 5.00 -12.63
C ASN A 337 4.80 4.98 -13.98
N GLY A 338 3.65 5.64 -14.09
CA GLY A 338 2.86 5.71 -15.32
C GLY A 338 1.98 4.49 -15.58
N GLN A 339 1.83 3.57 -14.61
CA GLN A 339 0.98 2.38 -14.79
C GLN A 339 -0.51 2.70 -14.99
N TRP A 340 -0.94 3.90 -14.60
CA TRP A 340 -2.29 4.41 -14.83
C TRP A 340 -2.25 5.92 -15.02
N LEU A 341 -3.01 6.41 -16.01
CA LEU A 341 -3.12 7.81 -16.40
C LEU A 341 -4.61 8.17 -16.55
N GLY A 342 -5.29 8.56 -15.47
CA GLY A 342 -6.61 9.24 -15.54
C GLY A 342 -7.82 8.45 -15.03
#